data_AF-A0A930SFD1-F1
#
_entry.id   AF-A0A930SFD1-F1
#
_cell.length_a   1.000
_cell.length_b   1.000
_cell.length_c   1.000
_cell.angle_alpha   90.00
_cell.angle_beta   90.00
_cell.angle_gamma   90.00
#
_symmetry.space_group_name_H-M   'P 1'
#
loop_
_entity.id
_entity.type
_entity.pdbx_description
1 polymer ?
#
loop_
_entity_poly.entity_id
_entity_poly.type
_entity_poly.pdbx_seq_one_letter_code
_entity_poly.pdbx_strand_id
1 'polypeptide(L)' 'MLDRLYLIKLIDQLRNFEGSEEDEEVLLEKLVNLVTDPNISDYIYWTNMSSEEIADKVLSYKPIILPDLSNS' A
#
# COMPACT_ATOMS: atom_id res chain seq x y z
N MET A 1 11.22 -4.04 10.22
CA MET A 1 9.97 -3.25 10.37
C MET A 1 9.99 -2.22 9.25
N LEU A 2 8.91 -2.11 8.47
CA LEU A 2 8.84 -1.10 7.40
C LEU A 2 8.91 0.29 8.03
N ASP A 3 9.77 1.16 7.51
CA ASP A 3 9.91 2.52 8.00
C ASP A 3 8.72 3.38 7.53
N ARG A 4 8.04 4.04 8.48
CA ARG A 4 6.88 4.89 8.21
C ARG A 4 7.23 6.03 7.25
N LEU A 5 8.39 6.66 7.45
CA LEU A 5 8.81 7.78 6.61
C LEU A 5 9.09 7.32 5.17
N TYR A 6 9.71 6.15 4.99
CA TYR A 6 9.88 5.54 3.67
C TYR A 6 8.54 5.27 2.98
N LEU A 7 7.55 4.74 3.70
CA LEU A 7 6.21 4.48 3.16
C LEU A 7 5.53 5.77 2.70
N ILE A 8 5.57 6.83 3.51
CA ILE A 8 5.00 8.15 3.17
C ILE A 8 5.62 8.68 1.87
N LYS A 9 6.96 8.65 1.75
CA LYS A 9 7.66 9.12 0.56
C LYS A 9 7.27 8.35 -0.70
N LEU A 10 7.07 7.04 -0.57
CA LEU A 10 6.67 6.19 -1.69
C LEU A 10 5.24 6.48 -2.13
N ILE A 11 4.33 6.71 -1.18
CA ILE A 11 2.95 7.12 -1.45
C ILE A 11 2.92 8.51 -2.12
N ASP A 12 3.69 9.47 -1.61
CA ASP A 12 3.81 10.81 -2.21
C ASP A 12 4.35 10.76 -3.64
N GLN A 13 5.32 9.89 -3.90
CA GLN A 13 5.88 9.68 -5.23
C GLN A 13 4.85 9.12 -6.20
N LEU A 14 3.99 8.19 -5.77
CA LEU A 14 2.90 7.66 -6.60
C LEU A 14 1.82 8.70 -6.88
N ARG A 15 1.44 9.52 -5.90
CA ARG A 15 0.40 10.56 -6.11
C ARG A 15 0.82 11.68 -7.02
N ASN A 16 2.12 11.98 -7.04
CA ASN A 16 2.70 13.03 -7.88
C ASN A 16 3.57 12.40 -8.98
N PHE A 17 3.25 11.18 -9.40
CA PHE A 17 4.06 10.46 -10.37
C PHE A 17 4.05 11.18 -11.71
N GLU A 18 5.23 11.34 -12.30
CA GLU A 18 5.42 11.87 -13.64
C GLU A 18 6.25 10.84 -14.43
N GLY A 19 5.71 10.33 -15.53
CA GLY A 19 6.37 9.28 -16.31
C GLY A 19 5.40 8.51 -17.18
N SER A 20 5.80 7.30 -17.58
CA SER A 20 4.93 6.37 -18.29
C SER A 20 4.04 5.59 -17.32
N GLU A 21 2.89 5.10 -17.79
CA GLU A 21 2.01 4.21 -17.02
C GLU A 21 2.75 2.92 -16.60
N GLU A 22 3.65 2.41 -17.45
CA GLU A 22 4.47 1.23 -17.16
C GLU A 22 5.42 1.47 -15.97
N ASP A 23 6.01 2.65 -15.87
CA ASP A 23 6.88 3.01 -14.75
C ASP A 23 6.08 3.22 -13.45
N GLU A 24 4.87 3.78 -13.54
CA GLU A 24 3.95 3.93 -12.40
C GLU A 24 3.53 2.55 -11.87
N GLU A 25 3.18 1.62 -12.76
CA GLU A 25 2.77 0.26 -12.42
C GLU A 25 3.89 -0.48 -11.68
N VAL A 26 5.14 -0.41 -12.14
CA VAL A 26 6.29 -1.01 -11.44
C VAL A 26 6.47 -0.41 -10.04
N LEU A 27 6.25 0.89 -9.88
CA LEU A 27 6.34 1.55 -8.59
C LEU A 27 5.20 1.12 -7.64
N LEU A 28 4.00 0.98 -8.18
CA LEU A 28 2.83 0.52 -7.44
C LEU A 28 2.98 -0.95 -7.01
N GLU A 29 3.44 -1.83 -7.90
CA GLU A 29 3.72 -3.23 -7.56
C GLU A 29 4.75 -3.35 -6.43
N LYS A 30 5.81 -2.54 -6.48
CA LYS A 30 6.79 -2.49 -5.39
C LYS A 30 6.14 -2.10 -4.07
N LEU A 31 5.25 -1.10 -4.07
CA LEU A 31 4.54 -0.68 -2.87
C LEU A 31 3.61 -1.79 -2.33
N VAL A 32 2.81 -2.40 -3.20
CA VAL A 32 1.87 -3.49 -2.83
C VAL A 32 2.63 -4.66 -2.20
N ASN A 33 3.80 -5.03 -2.74
CA ASN A 33 4.63 -6.11 -2.20
C ASN A 33 5.30 -5.78 -0.84
N LEU A 34 5.39 -4.50 -0.46
CA LEU A 34 5.98 -4.07 0.81
C LEU A 34 5.00 -4.10 1.98
N VAL A 35 3.70 -4.19 1.70
CA VAL A 35 2.64 -4.01 2.69
C VAL A 35 1.74 -5.25 2.75
N THR A 36 1.03 -5.39 3.87
CA THR A 36 0.07 -6.49 4.04
C THR A 36 -1.38 -6.06 3.82
N ASP A 37 -1.64 -4.74 3.76
CA ASP A 37 -2.96 -4.19 3.51
C ASP A 37 -3.30 -4.29 2.01
N PRO A 38 -4.29 -5.10 1.61
CA PRO A 38 -4.62 -5.30 0.20
C PRO A 38 -5.26 -4.06 -0.45
N ASN A 39 -5.68 -3.05 0.33
CA ASN A 39 -6.41 -1.90 -0.19
C ASN A 39 -5.53 -0.66 -0.37
N ILE A 40 -4.20 -0.81 -0.31
CA ILE A 40 -3.28 0.34 -0.36
C ILE A 40 -3.45 1.17 -1.65
N SER A 41 -3.68 0.52 -2.79
CA SER A 41 -3.95 1.20 -4.07
C SER A 41 -5.21 2.06 -3.97
N ASP A 42 -6.25 1.53 -3.32
CA ASP A 42 -7.53 2.24 -3.21
C ASP A 42 -7.39 3.50 -2.37
N TYR A 43 -6.58 3.45 -1.32
CA TYR A 43 -6.29 4.61 -0.50
C TYR A 43 -5.59 5.71 -1.29
N ILE A 44 -4.71 5.34 -2.22
CA ILE A 44 -3.95 6.28 -3.06
C ILE A 44 -4.84 6.95 -4.11
N TYR A 45 -5.63 6.17 -4.85
CA TYR A 45 -6.34 6.65 -6.04
C TYR A 45 -7.79 7.05 -5.78
N TRP A 46 -8.45 6.47 -4.77
CA TRP A 46 -9.90 6.59 -4.58
C TRP A 46 -10.29 7.29 -3.27
N THR A 47 -9.34 7.83 -2.51
CA THR A 47 -9.63 8.56 -1.27
C THR A 47 -8.93 9.92 -1.19
N ASN A 48 -9.42 10.77 -0.29
CA ASN A 48 -8.79 12.05 0.04
C ASN A 48 -7.82 11.95 1.23
N MET A 49 -7.41 10.74 1.64
CA MET A 49 -6.45 10.57 2.73
C MET A 49 -5.11 11.22 2.37
N SER A 50 -4.45 11.80 3.37
CA SER A 50 -3.04 12.20 3.28
C SER A 50 -2.12 10.99 3.25
N SER A 51 -0.90 11.16 2.73
CA SER A 51 0.08 10.08 2.67
C SER A 51 0.45 9.55 4.06
N GLU A 52 0.43 10.41 5.08
CA GLU A 52 0.57 10.06 6.49
C GLU A 52 -0.58 9.18 6.99
N GLU A 53 -1.84 9.56 6.71
CA GLU A 53 -3.01 8.77 7.11
C GLU A 53 -3.01 7.39 6.44
N ILE A 54 -2.63 7.31 5.16
CA ILE A 54 -2.50 6.05 4.43
C ILE A 54 -1.40 5.20 5.08
N ALA A 55 -0.23 5.77 5.35
CA ALA A 55 0.87 5.04 5.99
C ALA A 55 0.50 4.50 7.38
N ASP A 56 -0.16 5.32 8.20
CA ASP A 56 -0.62 4.90 9.53
C ASP A 56 -1.66 3.78 9.45
N LYS A 57 -2.60 3.90 8.51
CA LYS A 57 -3.63 2.88 8.28
C LYS A 57 -3.02 1.55 7.86
N VAL A 58 -2.13 1.57 6.86
CA VAL A 58 -1.46 0.39 6.32
C VAL A 58 -0.58 -0.29 7.38
N LEU A 59 0.17 0.48 8.17
CA LEU A 59 1.01 -0.07 9.25
C LEU A 59 0.18 -0.66 10.40
N SER A 60 -1.06 -0.21 10.56
CA SER A 60 -2.00 -0.74 11.56
C SER A 60 -2.80 -1.95 11.08
N TYR A 61 -2.74 -2.28 9.78
CA TYR A 61 -3.53 -3.35 9.18
C TYR A 61 -3.15 -4.72 9.77
N LYS A 62 -4.18 -5.52 10.06
CA LYS A 62 -4.04 -6.88 10.57
C LYS A 62 -4.76 -7.84 9.63
N PRO A 63 -4.02 -8.67 8.86
CA PRO A 63 -4.62 -9.68 8.02
C PRO A 63 -5.51 -10.63 8.81
N ILE A 64 -6.63 -11.03 8.21
CA ILE A 64 -7.46 -12.12 8.73
C ILE A 64 -6.80 -13.44 8.34
N ILE A 65 -6.47 -14.27 9.34
CA ILE A 65 -5.95 -15.63 9.10
C ILE A 65 -7.14 -16.58 9.04
N LEU A 66 -7.37 -17.16 7.86
CA LEU A 66 -8.40 -18.20 7.70
C LEU A 66 -7.90 -19.53 8.30
N PRO A 67 -8.77 -20.28 9.00
CA PRO A 67 -8.41 -21.61 9.50
C PRO A 67 -8.25 -22.60 8.33
N ASP A 68 -7.36 -23.59 8.49
CA ASP A 68 -7.19 -24.66 7.53
C ASP A 68 -8.43 -25.58 7.51
N LEU A 69 -9.13 -25.61 6.37
CA LEU A 69 -10.34 -26.40 6.16
C LEU A 69 -10.05 -27.78 5.53
N SER A 70 -8.80 -28.15 5.32
CA SER A 70 -8.38 -29.39 4.64
C SER A 70 -8.71 -30.70 5.38
N ASN A 71 -9.20 -30.62 6.62
CA ASN A 71 -9.56 -31.78 7.45
C ASN A 71 -11.08 -32.07 7.49
N SER A 72 -11.86 -31.63 6.49
CA SER A 72 -13.32 -31.84 6.43
C SER A 72 -13.73 -32.87 5.39
#